data_AF-D7DVP5-F1
#
_entry.id   AF-D7DVP5-F1
#
_cell.length_a   1.000
_cell.length_b   1.000
_cell.length_c   1.000
_cell.angle_alpha   90.00
_cell.angle_beta   90.00
_cell.angle_gamma   90.00
#
_symmetry.space_group_name_H-M   'P 1'
#
loop_
_entity.id
_entity.type
_entity.pdbx_description
1 polymer ?
#
loop_
_entity_poly.entity_id
_entity_poly.type
_entity_poly.pdbx_seq_one_letter_code
_entity_poly.pdbx_strand_id
1 'polypeptide(L)'
;MHIPDGFVSVSVAGATSLASVVALFIAVKRSKTAFGIRRAPILGLTTAFIFAAQMINFPVAGGTSGHLLGGTLAAIILGSPWAGILCIATVLIIQAVLFADGGITALGANILNMAVIGVWTGWILTQTLQKLLGSPQKRLPLVGGIAAAFSVVAAAIACAIELALSGIAPSIVVLPTMTGVHILIGIGEGLITGGVLTYLATTRPDLLPGEEQRFQGWLVPIVSVFLIAGVLSLFASAWPDGLERVAESLGFINLAEVVRVNIPTPFADYGIQGLGQIGTSIAGFLGSGLCFGVAFGIAKFVKTNNV
;
A
#
# COMPACT_ATOMS: atom_id res chain seq x y z
N MET A 1 -8.50 -2.22 -2.69
CA MET A 1 -9.49 -2.22 -1.57
C MET A 1 -9.71 -0.83 -0.99
N HIS A 2 -9.36 0.20 -1.75
CA HIS A 2 -9.45 1.57 -1.30
C HIS A 2 -10.91 1.94 -1.12
N ILE A 3 -11.29 2.31 0.10
CA ILE A 3 -12.65 2.71 0.42
C ILE A 3 -12.90 4.07 -0.23
N PRO A 4 -13.89 4.21 -1.13
CA PRO A 4 -14.26 5.49 -1.72
C PRO A 4 -15.08 6.34 -0.73
N ASP A 5 -15.26 7.61 -1.05
CA ASP A 5 -16.15 8.47 -0.27
C ASP A 5 -17.58 7.92 -0.25
N GLY A 6 -18.28 8.07 0.87
CA GLY A 6 -19.65 7.57 1.04
C GLY A 6 -19.81 6.11 1.46
N PHE A 7 -18.72 5.32 1.48
CA PHE A 7 -18.77 3.91 1.91
C PHE A 7 -18.58 3.72 3.42
N VAL A 8 -18.19 4.77 4.13
CA VAL A 8 -18.09 4.76 5.59
C VAL A 8 -18.94 5.87 6.17
N SER A 9 -19.65 5.53 7.25
CA SER A 9 -20.45 6.51 8.01
C SER A 9 -19.54 7.55 8.67
N VAL A 10 -20.08 8.73 8.95
CA VAL A 10 -19.32 9.84 9.55
C VAL A 10 -18.67 9.44 10.89
N SER A 11 -19.36 8.64 11.70
CA SER A 11 -18.84 8.17 12.98
C SER A 11 -17.65 7.21 12.81
N VAL A 12 -17.76 6.25 11.88
CA VAL A 12 -16.67 5.31 11.56
C VAL A 12 -15.50 6.06 10.93
N ALA A 13 -15.75 6.94 9.96
CA ALA A 13 -14.72 7.78 9.34
C ALA A 13 -13.97 8.66 10.36
N GLY A 14 -14.69 9.26 11.32
CA GLY A 14 -14.09 10.03 12.40
C GLY A 14 -13.23 9.19 13.34
N ALA A 15 -13.73 8.01 13.74
CA ALA A 15 -13.01 7.09 14.62
C ALA A 15 -11.73 6.54 13.97
N THR A 16 -11.81 6.08 12.73
CA THR A 16 -10.66 5.54 11.98
C THR A 16 -9.66 6.64 11.65
N SER A 17 -10.11 7.87 11.35
CA SER A 17 -9.23 9.03 11.19
C SER A 17 -8.44 9.34 12.45
N LEU A 18 -9.10 9.37 13.61
CA LEU A 18 -8.42 9.58 14.89
C LEU A 18 -7.38 8.49 15.17
N ALA A 19 -7.76 7.22 14.99
CA ALA A 19 -6.85 6.08 15.18
C ALA A 19 -5.64 6.17 14.24
N SER A 20 -5.86 6.49 12.96
CA SER A 20 -4.81 6.66 11.96
C SER A 20 -3.87 7.82 12.27
N VAL A 21 -4.39 8.99 12.68
CA VAL A 21 -3.57 10.13 13.10
C VAL A 21 -2.68 9.77 14.30
N VAL A 22 -3.23 9.08 15.29
CA VAL A 22 -2.45 8.60 16.45
C VAL A 22 -1.37 7.61 16.00
N ALA A 23 -1.71 6.65 15.14
CA ALA A 23 -0.75 5.68 14.62
C ALA A 23 0.38 6.36 13.83
N LEU A 24 0.07 7.34 12.98
CA LEU A 24 1.05 8.12 12.23
C LEU A 24 1.94 8.95 13.16
N PHE A 25 1.38 9.60 14.16
CA PHE A 25 2.16 10.35 15.15
C PHE A 25 3.16 9.44 15.87
N ILE A 26 2.72 8.26 16.29
CA ILE A 26 3.61 7.26 16.92
C ILE A 26 4.66 6.78 15.91
N ALA A 27 4.27 6.50 14.66
CA ALA A 27 5.18 6.05 13.61
C ALA A 27 6.27 7.08 13.31
N VAL A 28 5.93 8.37 13.24
CA VAL A 28 6.92 9.47 13.10
C VAL A 28 7.88 9.47 14.28
N LYS A 29 7.39 9.40 15.52
CA LYS A 29 8.22 9.41 16.73
C LYS A 29 9.14 8.20 16.81
N ARG A 30 8.64 7.00 16.48
CA ARG A 30 9.37 5.73 16.56
C ARG A 30 10.33 5.53 15.39
N SER A 31 10.07 6.15 14.24
CA SER A 31 10.98 6.04 13.10
C SER A 31 12.19 6.96 13.20
N LYS A 32 12.24 7.87 14.18
CA LYS A 32 13.42 8.71 14.48
C LYS A 32 14.71 7.90 14.69
N THR A 33 14.61 6.72 15.31
CA THR A 33 15.76 5.82 15.52
C THR A 33 16.05 4.95 14.30
N ALA A 34 15.07 4.82 13.38
CA ALA A 34 15.20 4.05 12.16
C ALA A 34 15.75 4.88 10.98
N PHE A 35 15.63 6.21 11.00
CA PHE A 35 16.04 7.10 9.91
C PHE A 35 17.41 7.74 10.13
N GLY A 36 18.42 7.27 9.39
CA GLY A 36 19.69 7.98 9.18
C GLY A 36 19.77 8.61 7.77
N ILE A 37 20.73 9.51 7.51
CA ILE A 37 20.94 10.13 6.16
C ILE A 37 21.00 9.07 5.05
N ARG A 38 21.58 7.91 5.35
CA ARG A 38 21.73 6.79 4.41
C ARG A 38 20.43 6.06 4.09
N ARG A 39 19.39 6.17 4.94
CA ARG A 39 18.11 5.45 4.79
C ARG A 39 16.98 6.28 4.17
N ALA A 40 17.13 7.61 4.11
CA ALA A 40 16.17 8.47 3.42
C ALA A 40 16.00 8.13 1.93
N PRO A 41 17.08 7.85 1.15
CA PRO A 41 16.97 7.32 -0.21
C PRO A 41 16.14 6.04 -0.32
N ILE A 42 16.37 5.08 0.58
CA ILE A 42 15.68 3.79 0.57
C ILE A 42 14.19 4.01 0.84
N LEU A 43 13.84 4.83 1.84
CA LEU A 43 12.43 5.17 2.09
C LEU A 43 11.76 5.80 0.86
N GLY A 44 12.39 6.78 0.23
CA GLY A 44 11.87 7.40 -0.98
C GLY A 44 11.67 6.39 -2.12
N LEU A 45 12.68 5.56 -2.39
CA LEU A 45 12.62 4.55 -3.46
C LEU A 45 11.58 3.47 -3.18
N THR A 46 11.48 2.98 -1.93
CA THR A 46 10.45 2.02 -1.52
C THR A 46 9.05 2.62 -1.68
N THR A 47 8.85 3.88 -1.30
CA THR A 47 7.55 4.56 -1.43
C THR A 47 7.17 4.72 -2.91
N ALA A 48 8.10 5.16 -3.76
CA ALA A 48 7.87 5.30 -5.19
C ALA A 48 7.61 3.97 -5.90
N PHE A 49 8.33 2.91 -5.51
CA PHE A 49 8.14 1.55 -6.01
C PHE A 49 6.78 1.01 -5.61
N ILE A 50 6.37 1.18 -4.36
CA ILE A 50 5.06 0.70 -3.91
C ILE A 50 3.97 1.45 -4.65
N PHE A 51 4.01 2.78 -4.74
CA PHE A 51 3.06 3.54 -5.56
C PHE A 51 2.97 2.98 -6.99
N ALA A 52 4.11 2.81 -7.65
CA ALA A 52 4.16 2.27 -9.02
C ALA A 52 3.54 0.87 -9.11
N ALA A 53 3.83 0.01 -8.15
CA ALA A 53 3.31 -1.36 -8.13
C ALA A 53 1.81 -1.43 -7.80
N GLN A 54 1.30 -0.47 -7.01
CA GLN A 54 -0.13 -0.37 -6.72
C GLN A 54 -0.95 0.06 -7.95
N MET A 55 -0.35 0.73 -8.93
CA MET A 55 -1.02 1.03 -10.21
C MET A 55 -1.27 -0.21 -11.07
N ILE A 56 -0.64 -1.35 -10.75
CA ILE A 56 -0.78 -2.57 -11.53
C ILE A 56 -1.88 -3.43 -10.90
N ASN A 57 -3.09 -3.27 -11.42
CA ASN A 57 -4.17 -4.22 -11.20
C ASN A 57 -3.89 -5.50 -12.00
N PHE A 58 -3.92 -6.65 -11.36
CA PHE A 58 -3.84 -7.96 -12.00
C PHE A 58 -5.20 -8.66 -11.93
N PRO A 59 -5.61 -9.39 -12.98
CA PRO A 59 -6.87 -10.12 -12.98
C PRO A 59 -6.82 -11.25 -11.95
N VAL A 60 -7.92 -11.39 -11.22
CA VAL A 60 -8.19 -12.44 -10.22
C VAL A 60 -9.47 -13.17 -10.63
N ALA A 61 -9.82 -14.28 -9.96
CA ALA A 61 -11.02 -15.04 -10.28
C ALA A 61 -12.32 -14.20 -10.13
N GLY A 62 -13.37 -14.57 -10.86
CA GLY A 62 -14.70 -13.98 -10.72
C GLY A 62 -14.87 -12.58 -11.32
N GLY A 63 -14.02 -12.21 -12.30
CA GLY A 63 -14.07 -10.90 -12.97
C GLY A 63 -13.61 -9.76 -12.07
N THR A 64 -12.77 -10.04 -11.08
CA THR A 64 -12.26 -9.08 -10.10
C THR A 64 -10.78 -8.84 -10.36
N SER A 65 -10.28 -7.64 -10.14
CA SER A 65 -8.86 -7.36 -10.10
C SER A 65 -8.38 -7.14 -8.66
N GLY A 66 -7.08 -7.33 -8.45
CA GLY A 66 -6.40 -6.90 -7.23
C GLY A 66 -5.12 -6.18 -7.59
N HIS A 67 -4.64 -5.34 -6.69
CA HIS A 67 -3.32 -4.72 -6.79
C HIS A 67 -2.48 -5.09 -5.57
N LEU A 68 -1.19 -4.79 -5.67
CA LEU A 68 -0.28 -4.92 -4.54
C LEU A 68 -0.77 -4.04 -3.37
N LEU A 69 -0.70 -4.52 -2.13
CA LEU A 69 -0.85 -3.68 -0.94
C LEU A 69 0.52 -3.16 -0.49
N GLY A 70 1.55 -4.01 -0.49
CA GLY A 70 2.95 -3.64 -0.35
C GLY A 70 3.41 -3.33 1.09
N GLY A 71 2.51 -3.37 2.07
CA GLY A 71 2.81 -3.02 3.46
C GLY A 71 3.86 -3.94 4.10
N THR A 72 3.74 -5.25 3.88
CA THR A 72 4.72 -6.24 4.37
C THR A 72 6.08 -6.03 3.74
N LEU A 73 6.12 -5.85 2.41
CA LEU A 73 7.35 -5.59 1.67
C LEU A 73 8.02 -4.29 2.14
N ALA A 74 7.26 -3.22 2.34
CA ALA A 74 7.76 -1.95 2.87
C ALA A 74 8.45 -2.14 4.22
N ALA A 75 7.77 -2.81 5.15
CA ALA A 75 8.27 -3.02 6.50
C ALA A 75 9.58 -3.82 6.51
N ILE A 76 9.67 -4.85 5.66
CA ILE A 76 10.87 -5.69 5.52
C ILE A 76 12.04 -4.89 4.93
N ILE A 77 11.84 -4.22 3.79
CA ILE A 77 12.90 -3.44 3.12
C ILE A 77 13.43 -2.34 4.06
N LEU A 78 12.53 -1.65 4.75
CA LEU A 78 12.89 -0.54 5.65
C LEU A 78 13.39 -1.05 7.02
N GLY A 79 13.24 -2.34 7.31
CA GLY A 79 13.59 -2.95 8.59
C GLY A 79 12.81 -2.38 9.78
N SER A 80 11.64 -1.78 9.54
CA SER A 80 10.83 -1.14 10.56
C SER A 80 9.36 -1.05 10.13
N PRO A 81 8.41 -1.55 10.95
CA PRO A 81 6.98 -1.42 10.67
C PRO A 81 6.54 0.04 10.76
N TRP A 82 7.20 0.86 11.58
CA TRP A 82 6.91 2.29 11.69
C TRP A 82 7.25 3.04 10.41
N ALA A 83 8.39 2.71 9.79
CA ALA A 83 8.75 3.28 8.50
C ALA A 83 7.83 2.74 7.38
N GLY A 84 7.41 1.47 7.47
CA GLY A 84 6.38 0.88 6.60
C GLY A 84 5.05 1.63 6.67
N ILE A 85 4.56 1.98 7.88
CA ILE A 85 3.34 2.80 8.07
C ILE A 85 3.47 4.13 7.32
N LEU A 86 4.59 4.84 7.51
CA LEU A 86 4.80 6.15 6.86
C LEU A 86 4.88 6.03 5.33
N CYS A 87 5.50 4.95 4.84
CA CYS A 87 5.57 4.62 3.42
C CYS A 87 4.17 4.44 2.82
N ILE A 88 3.36 3.50 3.36
CA ILE A 88 2.03 3.22 2.84
C ILE A 88 1.09 4.42 3.01
N ALA A 89 1.13 5.12 4.14
CA ALA A 89 0.31 6.31 4.35
C ALA A 89 0.65 7.43 3.36
N THR A 90 1.93 7.64 3.03
CA THR A 90 2.34 8.63 2.02
C THR A 90 1.73 8.30 0.66
N VAL A 91 1.78 7.03 0.26
CA VAL A 91 1.18 6.54 -1.00
C VAL A 91 -0.32 6.79 -1.01
N LEU A 92 -1.05 6.40 0.06
CA LEU A 92 -2.50 6.57 0.16
C LEU A 92 -2.95 8.04 0.15
N ILE A 93 -2.21 8.92 0.82
CA ILE A 93 -2.51 10.35 0.82
C ILE A 93 -2.38 10.92 -0.60
N ILE A 94 -1.31 10.55 -1.31
CA ILE A 94 -1.09 11.01 -2.69
C ILE A 94 -2.16 10.44 -3.62
N GLN A 95 -2.51 9.15 -3.50
CA GLN A 95 -3.55 8.50 -4.28
C GLN A 95 -4.91 9.17 -4.10
N ALA A 96 -5.34 9.39 -2.85
CA ALA A 96 -6.63 10.02 -2.59
C ALA A 96 -6.68 11.47 -3.10
N VAL A 97 -5.60 12.26 -2.90
CA VAL A 97 -5.60 13.69 -3.23
C VAL A 97 -5.39 13.98 -4.71
N LEU A 98 -4.56 13.19 -5.41
CA LEU A 98 -4.17 13.50 -6.79
C LEU A 98 -4.77 12.54 -7.81
N PHE A 99 -5.04 11.29 -7.43
CA PHE A 99 -5.46 10.22 -8.32
C PHE A 99 -6.92 9.82 -8.16
N ALA A 100 -7.63 10.39 -7.17
CA ALA A 100 -8.99 10.00 -6.81
C ALA A 100 -9.13 8.48 -6.51
N ASP A 101 -8.02 7.84 -6.12
CA ASP A 101 -7.97 6.43 -5.79
C ASP A 101 -8.09 6.28 -4.26
N GLY A 102 -9.31 6.00 -3.81
CA GLY A 102 -9.74 6.09 -2.42
C GLY A 102 -10.31 7.45 -2.04
N GLY A 103 -11.26 7.44 -1.11
CA GLY A 103 -11.98 8.63 -0.66
C GLY A 103 -11.16 9.51 0.28
N ILE A 104 -11.36 10.83 0.20
CA ILE A 104 -10.76 11.80 1.12
C ILE A 104 -11.38 11.68 2.51
N THR A 105 -12.70 11.49 2.59
CA THR A 105 -13.43 11.25 3.85
C THR A 105 -13.15 9.87 4.42
N ALA A 106 -12.84 8.90 3.56
CA ALA A 106 -12.46 7.54 3.94
C ALA A 106 -10.95 7.36 4.17
N LEU A 107 -10.13 8.40 3.99
CA LEU A 107 -8.66 8.31 4.06
C LEU A 107 -8.17 7.75 5.39
N GLY A 108 -8.83 8.12 6.50
CA GLY A 108 -8.54 7.57 7.83
C GLY A 108 -8.70 6.05 7.90
N ALA A 109 -9.77 5.52 7.30
CA ALA A 109 -10.04 4.09 7.22
C ALA A 109 -9.02 3.37 6.32
N ASN A 110 -8.73 3.95 5.15
CA ASN A 110 -7.72 3.43 4.22
C ASN A 110 -6.33 3.32 4.88
N ILE A 111 -5.90 4.36 5.61
CA ILE A 111 -4.63 4.35 6.36
C ILE A 111 -4.67 3.30 7.46
N LEU A 112 -5.77 3.18 8.21
CA LEU A 112 -5.88 2.21 9.30
C LEU A 112 -5.75 0.78 8.77
N ASN A 113 -6.48 0.46 7.71
CA ASN A 113 -6.50 -0.88 7.15
C ASN A 113 -5.17 -1.26 6.50
N MET A 114 -4.67 -0.44 5.58
CA MET A 114 -3.53 -0.80 4.75
C MET A 114 -2.20 -0.43 5.41
N ALA A 115 -2.09 0.79 5.93
CA ALA A 115 -0.84 1.29 6.49
C ALA A 115 -0.60 0.77 7.91
N VAL A 116 -1.63 0.58 8.73
CA VAL A 116 -1.47 0.12 10.12
C VAL A 116 -1.66 -1.39 10.23
N ILE A 117 -2.87 -1.89 9.98
CA ILE A 117 -3.22 -3.32 10.18
C ILE A 117 -2.42 -4.21 9.24
N GLY A 118 -2.40 -3.90 7.94
CA GLY A 118 -1.63 -4.65 6.94
C GLY A 118 -0.14 -4.71 7.30
N VAL A 119 0.50 -3.57 7.53
CA VAL A 119 1.93 -3.48 7.87
C VAL A 119 2.27 -4.26 9.14
N TRP A 120 1.51 -4.07 10.23
CA TRP A 120 1.79 -4.77 11.49
C TRP A 120 1.57 -6.27 11.40
N THR A 121 0.51 -6.70 10.71
CA THR A 121 0.23 -8.13 10.48
C THR A 121 1.40 -8.77 9.74
N GLY A 122 1.81 -8.17 8.62
CA GLY A 122 2.95 -8.62 7.83
C GLY A 122 4.24 -8.67 8.64
N TRP A 123 4.54 -7.60 9.38
CA TRP A 123 5.75 -7.51 10.19
C TRP A 123 5.78 -8.58 11.30
N ILE A 124 4.74 -8.65 12.14
CA ILE A 124 4.67 -9.61 13.26
C ILE A 124 4.77 -11.04 12.74
N LEU A 125 4.04 -11.36 11.68
CA LEU A 125 4.05 -12.70 11.12
C LEU A 125 5.42 -13.05 10.51
N THR A 126 6.05 -12.11 9.80
CA THR A 126 7.43 -12.28 9.29
C THR A 126 8.40 -12.58 10.42
N GLN A 127 8.40 -11.75 11.48
CA GLN A 127 9.32 -11.93 12.61
C GLN A 127 9.06 -13.23 13.37
N THR A 128 7.80 -13.63 13.51
CA THR A 128 7.41 -14.87 14.20
C THR A 128 7.84 -16.10 13.41
N LEU A 129 7.53 -16.14 12.12
CA LEU A 129 7.90 -17.27 11.25
C LEU A 129 9.42 -17.40 11.09
N GLN A 130 10.17 -16.30 11.00
CA GLN A 130 11.64 -16.38 10.96
C GLN A 130 12.22 -17.00 12.24
N LYS A 131 11.67 -16.65 13.41
CA LYS A 131 12.09 -17.22 14.70
C LYS A 131 11.77 -18.71 14.80
N LEU A 132 10.59 -19.14 14.35
CA LEU A 132 10.15 -20.53 14.41
C LEU A 132 10.90 -21.43 13.44
N LEU A 133 11.20 -20.94 12.24
CA LEU A 133 11.73 -21.76 11.16
C LEU A 133 13.26 -21.93 11.23
N GLY A 134 13.99 -20.97 11.82
CA GLY A 134 15.45 -20.96 11.85
C GLY A 134 16.07 -20.70 10.47
N SER A 135 17.13 -19.89 10.42
CA SER A 135 17.79 -19.33 9.21
C SER A 135 17.12 -18.07 8.61
N PRO A 136 17.43 -16.86 9.14
CA PRO A 136 16.68 -15.63 8.82
C PRO A 136 16.81 -15.15 7.37
N GLN A 137 17.99 -15.25 6.74
CA GLN A 137 18.20 -14.67 5.40
C GLN A 137 17.72 -15.56 4.25
N LYS A 138 17.96 -16.87 4.29
CA LYS A 138 17.56 -17.78 3.18
C LYS A 138 16.05 -17.98 3.08
N ARG A 139 15.33 -17.84 4.21
CA ARG A 139 13.87 -18.05 4.28
C ARG A 139 13.07 -16.76 4.21
N LEU A 140 13.73 -15.59 4.20
CA LEU A 140 13.06 -14.29 4.13
C LEU A 140 12.06 -14.19 2.96
N PRO A 141 12.36 -14.66 1.73
CA PRO A 141 11.40 -14.55 0.64
C PRO A 141 10.12 -15.36 0.86
N LEU A 142 10.26 -16.62 1.30
CA LEU A 142 9.11 -17.48 1.59
C LEU A 142 8.28 -16.94 2.75
N VAL A 143 8.94 -16.57 3.84
CA VAL A 143 8.29 -16.06 5.05
C VAL A 143 7.60 -14.72 4.79
N GLY A 144 8.28 -13.81 4.09
CA GLY A 144 7.73 -12.50 3.71
C GLY A 144 6.55 -12.64 2.75
N GLY A 145 6.61 -13.58 1.79
CA GLY A 145 5.48 -13.89 0.90
C GLY A 145 4.26 -14.41 1.65
N ILE A 146 4.43 -15.39 2.56
CA ILE A 146 3.34 -15.89 3.40
C ILE A 146 2.77 -14.75 4.25
N ALA A 147 3.63 -13.97 4.90
CA ALA A 147 3.18 -12.86 5.74
C ALA A 147 2.41 -11.80 4.96
N ALA A 148 2.82 -11.51 3.73
CA ALA A 148 2.15 -10.56 2.86
C ALA A 148 0.75 -11.03 2.46
N ALA A 149 0.59 -12.32 2.14
CA ALA A 149 -0.74 -12.88 1.85
C ALA A 149 -1.72 -12.70 3.02
N PHE A 150 -1.29 -13.01 4.24
CA PHE A 150 -2.12 -12.81 5.44
C PHE A 150 -2.36 -11.32 5.75
N SER A 151 -1.41 -10.44 5.43
CA SER A 151 -1.57 -9.00 5.64
C SER A 151 -2.72 -8.40 4.83
N VAL A 152 -2.90 -8.85 3.58
CA VAL A 152 -4.00 -8.42 2.71
C VAL A 152 -5.35 -8.87 3.28
N VAL A 153 -5.43 -10.13 3.70
CA VAL A 153 -6.66 -10.69 4.28
C VAL A 153 -7.03 -9.96 5.57
N ALA A 154 -6.07 -9.68 6.45
CA ALA A 154 -6.31 -8.95 7.70
C ALA A 154 -6.81 -7.52 7.43
N ALA A 155 -6.21 -6.83 6.46
CA ALA A 155 -6.65 -5.49 6.06
C ALA A 155 -8.07 -5.53 5.47
N ALA A 156 -8.39 -6.53 4.65
CA ALA A 156 -9.70 -6.70 4.04
C ALA A 156 -10.80 -7.02 5.09
N ILE A 157 -10.47 -7.82 6.11
CA ILE A 157 -11.37 -8.07 7.24
C ILE A 157 -11.66 -6.77 7.99
N ALA A 158 -10.64 -5.93 8.24
CA ALA A 158 -10.82 -4.64 8.88
C ALA A 158 -11.75 -3.72 8.06
N CYS A 159 -11.52 -3.61 6.75
CA CYS A 159 -12.41 -2.91 5.82
C CYS A 159 -13.86 -3.45 5.90
N ALA A 160 -14.05 -4.77 5.88
CA ALA A 160 -15.38 -5.37 5.98
C ALA A 160 -16.08 -5.06 7.31
N ILE A 161 -15.34 -5.00 8.42
CA ILE A 161 -15.88 -4.57 9.72
C ILE A 161 -16.32 -3.11 9.66
N GLU A 162 -15.53 -2.22 9.05
CA GLU A 162 -15.87 -0.79 8.91
C GLU A 162 -17.13 -0.57 8.06
N LEU A 163 -17.30 -1.33 6.98
CA LEU A 163 -18.51 -1.33 6.14
C LEU A 163 -19.73 -1.82 6.93
N ALA A 164 -19.57 -2.90 7.70
CA ALA A 164 -20.64 -3.44 8.54
C ALA A 164 -21.05 -2.48 9.66
N LEU A 165 -20.08 -1.86 10.34
CA LEU A 165 -20.31 -0.84 11.38
C LEU A 165 -20.95 0.42 10.81
N SER A 166 -20.69 0.73 9.54
CA SER A 166 -21.31 1.85 8.83
C SER A 166 -22.72 1.54 8.33
N GLY A 167 -23.22 0.31 8.51
CA GLY A 167 -24.55 -0.10 8.08
C GLY A 167 -24.71 -0.27 6.56
N ILE A 168 -23.61 -0.33 5.81
CA ILE A 168 -23.64 -0.45 4.34
C ILE A 168 -24.09 -1.84 3.90
N ALA A 169 -23.61 -2.88 4.58
CA ALA A 169 -23.96 -4.26 4.29
C ALA A 169 -23.97 -5.09 5.58
N PRO A 170 -24.85 -6.10 5.70
CA PRO A 170 -24.85 -6.99 6.85
C PRO A 170 -23.51 -7.70 7.02
N SER A 171 -23.01 -7.79 8.26
CA SER A 171 -21.72 -8.41 8.59
C SER A 171 -21.59 -9.84 8.07
N ILE A 172 -22.66 -10.62 8.17
CA ILE A 172 -22.73 -12.02 7.70
C ILE A 172 -22.51 -12.16 6.20
N VAL A 173 -22.70 -11.08 5.43
CA VAL A 173 -22.51 -11.06 3.97
C VAL A 173 -21.18 -10.40 3.60
N VAL A 174 -20.91 -9.21 4.13
CA VAL A 174 -19.72 -8.43 3.71
C VAL A 174 -18.41 -9.05 4.18
N LEU A 175 -18.36 -9.63 5.38
CA LEU A 175 -17.15 -10.29 5.90
C LEU A 175 -16.69 -11.46 5.02
N PRO A 176 -17.51 -12.49 4.75
CA PRO A 176 -17.05 -13.61 3.93
C PRO A 176 -16.77 -13.20 2.48
N THR A 177 -17.55 -12.28 1.90
CA THR A 177 -17.32 -11.84 0.51
C THR A 177 -16.01 -11.06 0.39
N MET A 178 -15.76 -10.08 1.26
CA MET A 178 -14.49 -9.34 1.28
C MET A 178 -13.31 -10.25 1.55
N THR A 179 -13.41 -11.11 2.57
CA THR A 179 -12.33 -12.04 2.93
C THR A 179 -12.03 -13.01 1.79
N GLY A 180 -13.07 -13.59 1.16
CA GLY A 180 -12.93 -14.58 0.10
C GLY A 180 -12.19 -14.03 -1.12
N VAL A 181 -12.60 -12.85 -1.62
CA VAL A 181 -11.91 -12.19 -2.74
C VAL A 181 -10.46 -11.86 -2.38
N HIS A 182 -10.22 -11.36 -1.16
CA HIS A 182 -8.89 -10.92 -0.73
C HIS A 182 -7.95 -12.06 -0.33
N ILE A 183 -8.44 -13.29 -0.12
CA ILE A 183 -7.58 -14.48 -0.04
C ILE A 183 -6.87 -14.70 -1.38
N LEU A 184 -7.60 -14.58 -2.50
CA LEU A 184 -7.02 -14.75 -3.83
C LEU A 184 -6.05 -13.62 -4.17
N ILE A 185 -6.41 -12.38 -3.86
CA ILE A 185 -5.50 -11.22 -3.99
C ILE A 185 -4.26 -11.41 -3.10
N GLY A 186 -4.44 -11.91 -1.88
CA GLY A 186 -3.36 -12.21 -0.94
C GLY A 186 -2.38 -13.26 -1.48
N ILE A 187 -2.83 -14.28 -2.21
CA ILE A 187 -1.94 -15.22 -2.89
C ILE A 187 -1.06 -14.47 -3.91
N GLY A 188 -1.65 -13.58 -4.71
CA GLY A 188 -0.92 -12.72 -5.64
C GLY A 188 0.12 -11.84 -4.94
N GLU A 189 -0.29 -11.12 -3.88
CA GLU A 189 0.59 -10.31 -3.04
C GLU A 189 1.78 -11.14 -2.49
N GLY A 190 1.51 -12.35 -2.00
CA GLY A 190 2.51 -13.23 -1.44
C GLY A 190 3.54 -13.70 -2.46
N LEU A 191 3.10 -14.05 -3.67
CA LEU A 191 3.98 -14.42 -4.78
C LEU A 191 4.84 -13.23 -5.24
N ILE A 192 4.23 -12.05 -5.39
CA ILE A 192 4.95 -10.84 -5.78
C ILE A 192 5.97 -10.44 -4.70
N THR A 193 5.55 -10.39 -3.44
CA THR A 193 6.43 -10.05 -2.32
C THR A 193 7.58 -11.04 -2.19
N GLY A 194 7.30 -12.35 -2.25
CA GLY A 194 8.33 -13.39 -2.23
C GLY A 194 9.29 -13.29 -3.42
N GLY A 195 8.79 -13.01 -4.62
CA GLY A 195 9.60 -12.78 -5.81
C GLY A 195 10.53 -11.58 -5.68
N VAL A 196 9.99 -10.43 -5.25
CA VAL A 196 10.79 -9.21 -5.01
C VAL A 196 11.83 -9.46 -3.92
N LEU A 197 11.48 -10.10 -2.80
CA LEU A 197 12.43 -10.41 -1.75
C LEU A 197 13.52 -11.39 -2.21
N THR A 198 13.19 -12.34 -3.09
CA THR A 198 14.19 -13.23 -3.71
C THR A 198 15.17 -12.44 -4.57
N TYR A 199 14.66 -11.52 -5.40
CA TYR A 199 15.50 -10.63 -6.21
C TYR A 199 16.39 -9.75 -5.34
N LEU A 200 15.84 -9.11 -4.30
CA LEU A 200 16.61 -8.28 -3.39
C LEU A 200 17.67 -9.09 -2.64
N ALA A 201 17.35 -10.28 -2.14
CA ALA A 201 18.29 -11.11 -1.41
C ALA A 201 19.46 -11.63 -2.28
N THR A 202 19.25 -11.81 -3.58
CA THR A 202 20.26 -12.36 -4.51
C THR A 202 21.01 -11.29 -5.30
N THR A 203 20.33 -10.22 -5.70
CA THR A 203 20.83 -9.25 -6.69
C THR A 203 21.09 -7.88 -6.09
N ARG A 204 20.28 -7.45 -5.11
CA ARG A 204 20.36 -6.12 -4.47
C ARG A 204 20.29 -6.20 -2.95
N PRO A 205 21.17 -6.99 -2.29
CA PRO A 205 21.13 -7.15 -0.84
C PRO A 205 21.41 -5.85 -0.09
N ASP A 206 22.01 -4.86 -0.77
CA ASP A 206 22.24 -3.50 -0.26
C ASP A 206 20.94 -2.75 0.07
N LEU A 207 19.80 -3.16 -0.50
CA LEU A 207 18.48 -2.60 -0.23
C LEU A 207 17.79 -3.24 0.98
N LEU A 208 18.28 -4.38 1.48
CA LEU A 208 17.74 -5.03 2.68
C LEU A 208 18.45 -4.54 3.96
N PRO A 209 17.84 -4.70 5.14
CA PRO A 209 18.49 -4.39 6.43
C PRO A 209 19.79 -5.19 6.65
N GLY A 210 20.90 -4.53 7.03
CA GLY A 210 22.21 -5.16 7.29
C GLY A 210 23.31 -4.21 7.84
N GLU A 211 24.46 -4.75 8.25
CA GLU A 211 25.51 -4.04 9.02
C GLU A 211 26.28 -2.97 8.22
N GLU A 212 26.47 -3.15 6.91
CA GLU A 212 27.04 -2.11 6.03
C GLU A 212 26.08 -1.78 4.88
N GLN A 213 25.02 -1.01 5.18
CA GLN A 213 24.17 -0.41 4.14
C GLN A 213 24.93 0.71 3.40
N ARG A 214 25.87 0.34 2.53
CA ARG A 214 26.36 1.21 1.46
C ARG A 214 25.44 1.00 0.26
N PHE A 215 24.46 1.89 0.09
CA PHE A 215 23.61 1.91 -1.11
C PHE A 215 24.50 2.01 -2.36
N GLN A 216 24.52 0.96 -3.20
CA GLN A 216 25.55 0.79 -4.23
C GLN A 216 25.19 1.42 -5.57
N GLY A 217 23.95 1.89 -5.76
CA GLY A 217 23.58 2.55 -7.00
C GLY A 217 22.09 2.76 -7.19
N TRP A 218 21.77 3.85 -7.87
CA TRP A 218 20.41 4.35 -8.13
C TRP A 218 19.75 3.74 -9.35
N LEU A 219 20.55 3.25 -10.31
CA LEU A 219 20.06 2.86 -11.64
C LEU A 219 18.94 1.83 -11.57
N VAL A 220 19.17 0.69 -10.91
CA VAL A 220 18.18 -0.40 -10.87
C VAL A 220 16.87 0.02 -10.18
N PRO A 221 16.85 0.59 -8.96
CA PRO A 221 15.60 1.05 -8.36
C PRO A 221 14.83 2.04 -9.23
N ILE A 222 15.54 3.01 -9.82
CA ILE A 222 14.92 4.01 -10.70
C ILE A 222 14.33 3.31 -11.93
N VAL A 223 15.12 2.51 -12.64
CA VAL A 223 14.66 1.79 -13.85
C VAL A 223 13.48 0.88 -13.52
N SER A 224 13.49 0.18 -12.37
CA SER A 224 12.35 -0.63 -11.93
C SER A 224 11.09 0.20 -11.73
N VAL A 225 11.18 1.34 -11.02
CA VAL A 225 10.03 2.25 -10.84
C VAL A 225 9.52 2.75 -12.18
N PHE A 226 10.40 3.19 -13.07
CA PHE A 226 10.01 3.68 -14.40
C PHE A 226 9.37 2.59 -15.26
N LEU A 227 9.93 1.36 -15.26
CA LEU A 227 9.36 0.26 -16.02
C LEU A 227 7.98 -0.15 -15.49
N ILE A 228 7.81 -0.19 -14.17
CA ILE A 228 6.55 -0.54 -13.52
C ILE A 228 5.50 0.56 -13.77
N ALA A 229 5.80 1.81 -13.39
CA ALA A 229 4.86 2.93 -13.47
C ALA A 229 4.53 3.37 -14.90
N GLY A 230 5.47 3.21 -15.83
CA GLY A 230 5.35 3.74 -17.19
C GLY A 230 4.98 2.71 -18.25
N VAL A 231 5.35 1.44 -18.05
CA VAL A 231 5.16 0.38 -19.07
C VAL A 231 4.20 -0.69 -18.55
N LEU A 232 4.49 -1.30 -17.40
CA LEU A 232 3.66 -2.41 -16.90
C LEU A 232 2.26 -1.95 -16.46
N SER A 233 2.15 -0.73 -15.94
CA SER A 233 0.86 -0.11 -15.60
C SER A 233 -0.11 -0.01 -16.78
N LEU A 234 0.40 0.07 -18.03
CA LEU A 234 -0.45 0.12 -19.24
C LEU A 234 -1.19 -1.20 -19.50
N PHE A 235 -0.74 -2.29 -18.87
CA PHE A 235 -1.35 -3.61 -18.95
C PHE A 235 -2.19 -3.94 -17.70
N ALA A 236 -2.44 -2.95 -16.85
CA ALA A 236 -3.29 -3.12 -15.67
C ALA A 236 -4.71 -3.57 -16.10
N SER A 237 -5.26 -4.50 -15.35
CA SER A 237 -6.62 -4.98 -15.56
C SER A 237 -7.65 -3.86 -15.33
N ALA A 238 -8.60 -3.74 -16.22
CA ALA A 238 -9.74 -2.83 -16.11
C ALA A 238 -10.94 -3.45 -15.34
N TRP A 239 -10.77 -4.63 -14.76
CA TRP A 239 -11.82 -5.25 -13.93
C TRP A 239 -11.95 -4.53 -12.59
N PRO A 240 -13.16 -4.52 -11.98
CA PRO A 240 -13.39 -3.88 -10.70
C PRO A 240 -12.45 -4.44 -9.63
N ASP A 241 -11.96 -3.56 -8.76
CA ASP A 241 -11.08 -3.96 -7.67
C ASP A 241 -11.82 -4.88 -6.66
N GLY A 242 -11.07 -5.48 -5.73
CA GLY A 242 -11.64 -6.40 -4.75
C GLY A 242 -12.81 -5.84 -3.93
N LEU A 243 -12.79 -4.56 -3.56
CA LEU A 243 -13.86 -3.91 -2.82
C LEU A 243 -15.01 -3.48 -3.75
N GLU A 244 -14.66 -2.93 -4.92
CA GLU A 244 -15.61 -2.52 -5.95
C GLU A 244 -16.47 -3.70 -6.41
N ARG A 245 -15.86 -4.86 -6.65
CA ARG A 245 -16.60 -6.10 -6.97
C ARG A 245 -17.59 -6.48 -5.87
N VAL A 246 -17.19 -6.36 -4.59
CA VAL A 246 -18.10 -6.62 -3.46
C VAL A 246 -19.24 -5.59 -3.46
N ALA A 247 -18.94 -4.32 -3.71
CA ALA A 247 -19.92 -3.24 -3.76
C ALA A 247 -20.94 -3.42 -4.90
N GLU A 248 -20.49 -3.83 -6.08
CA GLU A 248 -21.36 -4.22 -7.20
C GLU A 248 -22.24 -5.41 -6.84
N SER A 249 -21.63 -6.46 -6.29
CA SER A 249 -22.34 -7.72 -5.96
C SER A 249 -23.41 -7.54 -4.88
N LEU A 250 -23.19 -6.60 -3.96
CA LEU A 250 -24.09 -6.30 -2.86
C LEU A 250 -24.98 -5.07 -3.11
N GLY A 251 -24.83 -4.40 -4.25
CA GLY A 251 -25.71 -3.33 -4.70
C GLY A 251 -25.51 -1.96 -4.03
N PHE A 252 -24.34 -1.69 -3.47
CA PHE A 252 -24.04 -0.41 -2.80
C PHE A 252 -23.01 0.46 -3.54
N ILE A 253 -22.59 0.07 -4.75
CA ILE A 253 -21.58 0.80 -5.55
C ILE A 253 -21.96 2.28 -5.79
N ASN A 254 -23.24 2.57 -5.99
CA ASN A 254 -23.74 3.92 -6.30
C ASN A 254 -23.54 4.92 -5.14
N LEU A 255 -23.30 4.46 -3.91
CA LEU A 255 -23.03 5.36 -2.77
C LEU A 255 -21.79 6.23 -3.01
N ALA A 256 -20.82 5.72 -3.78
CA ALA A 256 -19.61 6.44 -4.12
C ALA A 256 -19.88 7.67 -4.99
N GLU A 257 -20.94 7.64 -5.81
CA GLU A 257 -21.31 8.76 -6.69
C GLU A 257 -22.05 9.88 -5.94
N VAL A 258 -22.83 9.51 -4.92
CA VAL A 258 -23.68 10.44 -4.16
C VAL A 258 -22.85 11.35 -3.23
N VAL A 259 -21.74 10.84 -2.69
CA VAL A 259 -20.93 11.54 -1.68
C VAL A 259 -19.56 11.96 -2.23
N ARG A 260 -19.37 12.02 -3.57
CA ARG A 260 -18.09 12.44 -4.16
C ARG A 260 -17.70 13.83 -3.66
N VAL A 261 -16.56 13.91 -2.98
CA VAL A 261 -15.92 15.20 -2.71
C VAL A 261 -15.28 15.67 -4.01
N ASN A 262 -15.86 16.70 -4.62
CA ASN A 262 -15.40 17.20 -5.92
C ASN A 262 -14.17 18.11 -5.74
N ILE A 263 -13.01 17.49 -5.53
CA ILE A 263 -11.70 18.15 -5.55
C ILE A 263 -11.14 18.03 -6.97
N PRO A 264 -10.59 19.09 -7.57
CA PRO A 264 -9.85 18.95 -8.82
C PRO A 264 -8.66 18.01 -8.64
N THR A 265 -8.82 16.74 -9.01
CA THR A 265 -7.78 15.70 -8.96
C THR A 265 -7.14 15.59 -10.34
N PRO A 266 -5.93 16.13 -10.56
CA PRO A 266 -5.33 16.26 -11.90
C PRO A 266 -5.02 14.93 -12.59
N PHE A 267 -4.94 13.84 -11.82
CA PHE A 267 -4.60 12.50 -12.30
C PHE A 267 -5.67 11.45 -11.96
N ALA A 268 -6.94 11.86 -11.89
CA ALA A 268 -8.07 10.97 -11.61
C ALA A 268 -7.98 9.67 -12.44
N ASP A 269 -8.21 8.54 -11.78
CA ASP A 269 -8.14 7.20 -12.38
C ASP A 269 -6.80 6.92 -13.09
N TYR A 270 -5.72 7.54 -12.58
CA TYR A 270 -4.37 7.46 -13.15
C TYR A 270 -4.29 7.95 -14.61
N GLY A 271 -5.19 8.84 -15.04
CA GLY A 271 -5.23 9.39 -16.39
C GLY A 271 -4.97 10.89 -16.45
N ILE A 272 -4.58 11.38 -17.64
CA ILE A 272 -4.60 12.81 -17.97
C ILE A 272 -5.57 13.00 -19.12
N GLN A 273 -6.55 13.88 -18.93
CA GLN A 273 -7.59 14.15 -19.93
C GLN A 273 -6.96 14.56 -21.27
N GLY A 274 -7.32 13.85 -22.35
CA GLY A 274 -6.82 14.11 -23.70
C GLY A 274 -5.50 13.44 -24.07
N LEU A 275 -4.85 12.70 -23.16
CA LEU A 275 -3.54 12.05 -23.42
C LEU A 275 -3.60 10.51 -23.51
N GLY A 276 -4.75 9.89 -23.28
CA GLY A 276 -4.91 8.43 -23.36
C GLY A 276 -3.87 7.66 -22.52
N GLN A 277 -3.32 6.58 -23.07
CA GLN A 277 -2.30 5.75 -22.39
C GLN A 277 -1.01 6.51 -22.03
N ILE A 278 -0.63 7.52 -22.83
CA ILE A 278 0.52 8.37 -22.52
C ILE A 278 0.26 9.16 -21.24
N GLY A 279 -0.99 9.59 -21.03
CA GLY A 279 -1.43 10.21 -19.78
C GLY A 279 -1.20 9.31 -18.57
N THR A 280 -1.47 8.01 -18.69
CA THR A 280 -1.23 7.02 -17.62
C THR A 280 0.24 6.86 -17.28
N SER A 281 1.12 6.75 -18.28
CA SER A 281 2.56 6.70 -18.02
C SER A 281 3.08 7.98 -17.34
N ILE A 282 2.61 9.17 -17.78
CA ILE A 282 3.00 10.45 -17.18
C ILE A 282 2.50 10.55 -15.73
N ALA A 283 1.23 10.21 -15.50
CA ALA A 283 0.63 10.20 -14.17
C ALA A 283 1.39 9.27 -13.22
N GLY A 284 1.78 8.08 -13.70
CA GLY A 284 2.60 7.14 -12.95
C GLY A 284 3.99 7.70 -12.59
N PHE A 285 4.69 8.30 -13.55
CA PHE A 285 6.01 8.91 -13.28
C PHE A 285 5.94 10.07 -12.29
N LEU A 286 4.95 10.95 -12.45
CA LEU A 286 4.76 12.09 -11.55
C LEU A 286 4.35 11.63 -10.14
N GLY A 287 3.45 10.65 -10.04
CA GLY A 287 3.03 10.06 -8.77
C GLY A 287 4.18 9.37 -8.04
N SER A 288 4.96 8.53 -8.73
CA SER A 288 6.16 7.90 -8.16
C SER A 288 7.21 8.92 -7.74
N GLY A 289 7.47 9.94 -8.56
CA GLY A 289 8.41 11.02 -8.25
C GLY A 289 8.00 11.83 -7.02
N LEU A 290 6.70 12.13 -6.90
CA LEU A 290 6.14 12.81 -5.73
C LEU A 290 6.23 11.94 -4.48
N CYS A 291 5.87 10.66 -4.57
CA CYS A 291 6.01 9.69 -3.49
C CYS A 291 7.45 9.61 -2.99
N PHE A 292 8.42 9.55 -3.91
CA PHE A 292 9.84 9.62 -3.58
C PHE A 292 10.16 10.91 -2.81
N GLY A 293 9.80 12.07 -3.36
CA GLY A 293 10.14 13.37 -2.81
C GLY A 293 9.56 13.60 -1.42
N VAL A 294 8.28 13.29 -1.22
CA VAL A 294 7.59 13.44 0.06
C VAL A 294 8.20 12.51 1.12
N ALA A 295 8.34 11.22 0.81
CA ALA A 295 8.89 10.26 1.77
C ALA A 295 10.36 10.56 2.11
N PHE A 296 11.17 10.94 1.12
CA PHE A 296 12.53 11.41 1.35
C PHE A 296 12.57 12.67 2.24
N GLY A 297 11.66 13.62 2.01
CA GLY A 297 11.48 14.81 2.83
C GLY A 297 11.11 14.49 4.28
N ILE A 298 10.17 13.56 4.49
CA ILE A 298 9.78 13.06 5.82
C ILE A 298 11.01 12.48 6.53
N ALA A 299 11.79 11.61 5.88
CA ALA A 299 12.99 11.03 6.48
C ALA A 299 14.03 12.09 6.87
N LYS A 300 14.21 13.14 6.05
CA LYS A 300 15.10 14.26 6.38
C LYS A 300 14.58 15.07 7.57
N PHE A 301 13.30 15.44 7.58
CA PHE A 301 12.71 16.24 8.65
C PHE A 301 12.73 15.53 10.00
N VAL A 302 12.39 14.24 10.01
CA VAL A 302 12.35 13.42 11.23
C VAL A 302 13.74 13.30 11.87
N LYS A 303 14.81 13.37 11.06
CA LYS A 303 16.20 13.42 11.54
C LYS A 303 16.57 14.76 12.16
N THR A 304 16.21 15.89 11.55
CA THR A 304 16.70 17.23 11.95
C THR A 304 16.35 17.57 13.40
N ASN A 305 15.28 17.01 13.96
CA ASN A 305 14.86 17.20 15.35
C ASN A 305 15.68 16.41 16.40
N ASN A 306 16.85 15.86 16.02
CA ASN A 306 17.76 15.09 16.89
C ASN A 306 19.17 15.71 16.98
N VAL A 307 19.32 17.01 16.72
CA VAL A 307 20.57 17.77 16.94
C VAL A 307 20.31 18.79 18.04
#